data_AF-A0A8H3HNM0-F1
#
_entry.id   AF-A0A8H3HNM0-F1
#
_cell.length_a   1.000
_cell.length_b   1.000
_cell.length_c   1.000
_cell.angle_alpha   90.00
_cell.angle_beta   90.00
_cell.angle_gamma   90.00
#
_symmetry.space_group_name_H-M   'P 1'
#
loop_
_entity.id
_entity.type
_entity.pdbx_description
1 polymer ?
#
loop_
_entity_poly.entity_id
_entity_poly.type
_entity_poly.pdbx_seq_one_letter_code
_entity_poly.pdbx_strand_id
1 'polypeptide(L)'
;MDSLMQFGYNLLDKGAIPDFVLRPIIRALSEQRLREINQGSLEANHEAKMRWIEKVRARNVIADEVDKANKQHYEVSTEFMKLCVGPRMKYSACLYPTGKETIAQAEEFMLQSYCEKAKLCDDIDILDLGCGWGSLSLFLAEKYPNARITALSNSATQKIHIDKLAKERGLTNLTAITGDVNAYEFEESVRFDRILSIEMFEHMKNYEILLRKVASWLKPNAKAAGGEALVFIHIFLHKSTPYDFEEGDGWMAQNFFSGGTMPSLDLLSYFQADLQLQRTWFINGRHYAQTSEHWLQLQDANRAAAIAELENDARAQGFDPIEGRKAYYRFRTFFLAVAVFFAMHNGEEWGVGHYFLTRFDIRLGNPANRTLVCLTPSEFNLAWSFFEDLPYKLPLVELVASSLPTPCCMKHWLLVFLLATCTVGASTHPVPPHRLNKLGSKDSDLNDPGAQAAVGNTDGQACTLAGVAIKCSELE
;
A
#
# COMPACT_ATOMS: atom_id res chain seq x y z
N MET A 1 -37.20 -18.53 -9.13
CA MET A 1 -35.72 -18.49 -8.98
C MET A 1 -35.34 -18.41 -7.51
N ASP A 2 -36.02 -17.56 -6.74
CA ASP A 2 -35.76 -17.35 -5.30
C ASP A 2 -35.91 -18.60 -4.42
N SER A 3 -36.91 -19.44 -4.66
CA SER A 3 -37.09 -20.69 -3.90
C SER A 3 -35.94 -21.69 -4.10
N LEU A 4 -35.37 -21.78 -5.30
CA LEU A 4 -34.23 -22.66 -5.59
C LEU A 4 -32.93 -22.12 -4.97
N MET A 5 -32.72 -20.79 -5.02
CA MET A 5 -31.57 -20.16 -4.36
C MET A 5 -31.63 -20.35 -2.84
N GLN A 6 -32.80 -20.12 -2.23
CA GLN A 6 -32.99 -20.34 -0.80
C GLN A 6 -32.80 -21.81 -0.41
N PHE A 7 -33.22 -22.75 -1.26
CA PHE A 7 -32.92 -24.17 -1.05
C PHE A 7 -31.41 -24.43 -1.05
N GLY A 8 -30.67 -23.87 -2.01
CA GLY A 8 -29.20 -23.98 -2.05
C GLY A 8 -28.54 -23.39 -0.80
N TYR A 9 -28.97 -22.21 -0.36
CA TYR A 9 -28.42 -21.56 0.84
C TYR A 9 -28.69 -22.37 2.10
N ASN A 10 -29.88 -22.96 2.21
CA ASN A 10 -30.21 -23.87 3.31
C ASN A 10 -29.36 -25.15 3.31
N LEU A 11 -28.90 -25.63 2.15
CA LEU A 11 -27.96 -26.76 2.08
C LEU A 11 -26.55 -26.35 2.49
N LEU A 12 -26.10 -25.14 2.14
CA LEU A 12 -24.83 -24.57 2.60
C LEU A 12 -24.82 -24.41 4.11
N ASP A 13 -25.88 -23.85 4.68
CA ASP A 13 -26.09 -23.67 6.13
C ASP A 13 -26.07 -24.99 6.93
N LYS A 14 -26.28 -26.13 6.25
CA LYS A 14 -26.22 -27.48 6.83
C LYS A 14 -24.92 -28.22 6.53
N GLY A 15 -24.05 -27.66 5.70
CA GLY A 15 -22.86 -28.35 5.19
C GLY A 15 -23.19 -29.61 4.39
N ALA A 16 -24.35 -29.62 3.71
CA ALA A 16 -24.87 -30.81 3.04
C ALA A 16 -24.32 -31.00 1.61
N ILE A 17 -23.63 -29.99 1.07
CA ILE A 17 -23.06 -30.04 -0.28
C ILE A 17 -21.58 -30.44 -0.19
N PRO A 18 -21.15 -31.57 -0.81
CA PRO A 18 -19.75 -31.98 -0.79
C PRO A 18 -18.81 -31.02 -1.52
N ASP A 19 -17.56 -30.93 -1.08
CA ASP A 19 -16.56 -30.02 -1.66
C ASP A 19 -16.29 -30.27 -3.16
N PHE A 20 -16.33 -31.53 -3.60
CA PHE A 20 -16.15 -31.88 -5.03
C PHE A 20 -17.29 -31.35 -5.92
N VAL A 21 -18.44 -31.02 -5.34
CA VAL A 21 -19.57 -30.35 -6.02
C VAL A 21 -19.45 -28.84 -5.88
N LEU A 22 -19.11 -28.34 -4.69
CA LEU A 22 -18.99 -26.89 -4.45
C LEU A 22 -17.84 -26.24 -5.25
N ARG A 23 -16.67 -26.88 -5.32
CA ARG A 23 -15.50 -26.29 -5.99
C ARG A 23 -15.75 -25.97 -7.48
N PRO A 24 -16.34 -26.88 -8.30
CA PRO A 24 -16.74 -26.55 -9.67
C PRO A 24 -17.78 -25.43 -9.76
N ILE A 25 -18.75 -25.39 -8.85
CA ILE A 25 -19.77 -24.33 -8.82
C ILE A 25 -19.12 -22.97 -8.54
N ILE A 26 -18.28 -22.89 -7.51
CA ILE A 26 -17.54 -21.66 -7.17
C ILE A 26 -16.69 -21.23 -8.35
N ARG A 27 -15.97 -22.16 -9.00
CA ARG A 27 -15.19 -21.86 -10.20
C ARG A 27 -16.06 -21.26 -11.31
N ALA A 28 -17.22 -21.85 -11.59
CA ALA A 28 -18.14 -21.35 -12.61
C ALA A 28 -18.70 -19.95 -12.28
N LEU A 29 -18.99 -19.67 -11.01
CA LEU A 29 -19.42 -18.35 -10.53
C LEU A 29 -18.28 -17.32 -10.63
N SER A 30 -17.05 -17.71 -10.32
CA SER A 30 -15.87 -16.84 -10.51
C SER A 30 -15.64 -16.52 -11.99
N GLU A 31 -15.76 -17.51 -12.89
CA GLU A 31 -15.71 -17.28 -14.34
C GLU A 31 -16.83 -16.35 -14.83
N GLN A 32 -18.02 -16.49 -14.25
CA GLN A 32 -19.12 -15.57 -14.53
C GLN A 32 -18.76 -14.14 -14.12
N ARG A 33 -18.22 -13.95 -12.92
CA ARG A 33 -17.77 -12.62 -12.47
C ARG A 33 -16.70 -12.04 -13.40
N LEU A 34 -15.74 -12.84 -13.90
CA LEU A 34 -14.76 -12.37 -14.89
C LEU A 34 -15.40 -11.89 -16.19
N ARG A 35 -16.47 -12.55 -16.65
CA ARG A 35 -17.25 -12.09 -17.81
C ARG A 35 -18.03 -10.82 -17.51
N GLU A 36 -18.63 -10.71 -16.33
CA GLU A 36 -19.42 -9.53 -15.91
C GLU A 36 -18.58 -8.26 -15.85
N ILE A 37 -17.35 -8.35 -15.33
CA ILE A 37 -16.47 -7.18 -15.17
C ILE A 37 -15.71 -6.83 -16.47
N ASN A 38 -15.76 -7.69 -17.49
CA ASN A 38 -15.10 -7.45 -18.77
C ASN A 38 -16.03 -6.75 -19.76
N GLN A 39 -15.75 -5.49 -20.06
CA GLN A 39 -16.51 -4.64 -20.99
C GLN A 39 -16.15 -4.88 -22.46
N GLY A 40 -15.34 -5.90 -22.78
CA GLY A 40 -15.07 -6.34 -24.15
C GLY A 40 -13.91 -5.62 -24.88
N SER A 41 -13.48 -4.44 -24.40
CA SER A 41 -12.31 -3.72 -24.94
C SER A 41 -11.52 -3.02 -23.82
N LEU A 42 -10.26 -2.67 -24.09
CA LEU A 42 -9.44 -1.90 -23.15
C LEU A 42 -10.06 -0.53 -22.84
N GLU A 43 -10.57 0.16 -23.87
CA GLU A 43 -11.21 1.47 -23.74
C GLU A 43 -12.44 1.41 -22.82
N ALA A 44 -13.36 0.47 -23.08
CA ALA A 44 -14.58 0.33 -22.28
C ALA A 44 -14.28 -0.10 -20.83
N ASN A 45 -13.29 -0.97 -20.63
CA ASN A 45 -12.83 -1.38 -19.30
C ASN A 45 -12.21 -0.21 -18.53
N HIS A 46 -11.40 0.61 -19.20
CA HIS A 46 -10.79 1.79 -18.60
C HIS A 46 -11.85 2.84 -18.25
N GLU A 47 -12.80 3.11 -19.15
CA GLU A 47 -13.90 4.04 -18.90
C GLU A 47 -14.77 3.59 -17.71
N ALA A 48 -15.11 2.29 -17.64
CA ALA A 48 -15.85 1.73 -16.51
C ALA A 48 -15.07 1.86 -15.18
N LYS A 49 -13.75 1.61 -15.20
CA LYS A 49 -12.90 1.85 -14.04
C LYS A 49 -12.92 3.32 -13.61
N MET A 50 -12.75 4.25 -14.54
CA MET A 50 -12.72 5.68 -14.23
C MET A 50 -14.05 6.17 -13.64
N ARG A 51 -15.19 5.72 -14.18
CA ARG A 51 -16.51 5.97 -13.59
C ARG A 51 -16.60 5.46 -12.14
N TRP A 52 -16.07 4.26 -11.88
CA TRP A 52 -16.04 3.70 -10.53
C TRP A 52 -15.13 4.53 -9.59
N ILE A 53 -13.95 4.95 -10.07
CA ILE A 53 -13.03 5.82 -9.31
C ILE A 53 -13.67 7.17 -8.96
N GLU A 54 -14.37 7.79 -9.91
CA GLU A 54 -15.12 9.04 -9.68
C GLU A 54 -16.26 8.83 -8.67
N LYS A 55 -17.01 7.73 -8.78
CA LYS A 55 -18.08 7.34 -7.84
C LYS A 55 -17.55 7.25 -6.40
N VAL A 56 -16.42 6.58 -6.18
CA VAL A 56 -15.88 6.41 -4.82
C VAL A 56 -15.22 7.69 -4.29
N ARG A 57 -14.62 8.51 -5.17
CA ARG A 57 -14.09 9.83 -4.81
C ARG A 57 -15.19 10.80 -4.36
N ALA A 58 -16.37 10.72 -4.99
CA ALA A 58 -17.51 11.57 -4.66
C ALA A 58 -18.24 11.20 -3.36
N ARG A 59 -17.84 10.13 -2.67
CA ARG A 59 -18.43 9.74 -1.38
C ARG A 59 -18.03 10.73 -0.28
N ASN A 60 -18.91 11.00 0.68
CA ASN A 60 -18.61 11.95 1.77
C ASN A 60 -18.02 11.30 3.02
N VAL A 61 -17.97 9.96 3.06
CA VAL A 61 -17.47 9.18 4.20
C VAL A 61 -16.37 8.23 3.74
N ILE A 62 -15.48 7.86 4.67
CA ILE A 62 -14.37 6.94 4.38
C ILE A 62 -14.92 5.53 4.11
N ALA A 63 -15.85 5.05 4.93
CA ALA A 63 -16.47 3.73 4.79
C ALA A 63 -17.99 3.82 4.97
N ASP A 64 -18.73 3.04 4.18
CA ASP A 64 -20.17 2.85 4.34
C ASP A 64 -20.41 1.67 5.32
N GLU A 65 -21.55 1.66 6.02
CA GLU A 65 -22.08 0.49 6.76
C GLU A 65 -21.13 -0.23 7.74
N VAL A 66 -20.29 0.51 8.48
CA VAL A 66 -19.27 -0.04 9.40
C VAL A 66 -19.84 -1.07 10.38
N ASP A 67 -21.02 -0.83 10.94
CA ASP A 67 -21.67 -1.74 11.89
C ASP A 67 -22.09 -3.08 11.26
N LYS A 68 -22.44 -3.10 9.97
CA LYS A 68 -22.87 -4.31 9.26
C LYS A 68 -21.67 -5.17 8.88
N ALA A 69 -20.58 -4.53 8.41
CA ALA A 69 -19.31 -5.20 8.14
C ALA A 69 -18.73 -5.87 9.40
N ASN A 70 -18.82 -5.20 10.55
CA ASN A 70 -18.42 -5.75 11.84
C ASN A 70 -19.20 -7.01 12.21
N LYS A 71 -20.53 -6.96 12.11
CA LYS A 71 -21.42 -8.09 12.39
C LYS A 71 -21.19 -9.30 11.48
N GLN A 72 -20.82 -9.09 10.22
CA GLN A 72 -20.64 -10.17 9.23
C GLN A 72 -19.28 -10.86 9.33
N HIS A 73 -18.21 -10.11 9.60
CA HIS A 73 -16.84 -10.64 9.53
C HIS A 73 -16.09 -10.71 10.87
N TYR A 74 -16.42 -9.83 11.82
CA TYR A 74 -15.57 -9.56 12.99
C TYR A 74 -16.25 -9.81 14.35
N GLU A 75 -17.55 -10.13 14.35
CA GLU A 75 -18.33 -10.51 15.55
C GLU A 75 -18.51 -12.03 15.71
N VAL A 76 -17.66 -12.85 15.09
CA VAL A 76 -17.49 -14.22 15.56
C VAL A 76 -16.56 -14.26 16.78
N SER A 77 -16.84 -15.19 17.69
CA SER A 77 -15.97 -15.50 18.83
C SER A 77 -14.48 -15.55 18.43
N THR A 78 -13.63 -14.87 19.21
CA THR A 78 -12.17 -14.93 19.06
C THR A 78 -11.64 -16.36 19.26
N GLU A 79 -12.29 -17.16 20.11
CA GLU A 79 -11.91 -18.55 20.32
C GLU A 79 -12.23 -19.41 19.11
N PHE A 80 -13.33 -19.15 18.40
CA PHE A 80 -13.59 -19.80 17.11
C PHE A 80 -12.49 -19.48 16.09
N MET A 81 -12.07 -18.22 15.99
CA MET A 81 -11.01 -17.84 15.06
C MET A 81 -9.68 -18.54 15.36
N LYS A 82 -9.29 -18.69 16.62
CA LYS A 82 -8.10 -19.46 17.03
C LYS A 82 -8.10 -20.92 16.56
N LEU A 83 -9.27 -21.52 16.39
CA LEU A 83 -9.42 -22.88 15.90
C LEU A 83 -9.28 -22.97 14.37
N CYS A 84 -9.36 -21.85 13.67
CA CYS A 84 -9.41 -21.78 12.21
C CYS A 84 -8.15 -21.18 11.58
N VAL A 85 -7.48 -20.24 12.25
CA VAL A 85 -6.29 -19.55 11.68
C VAL A 85 -4.98 -20.02 12.30
N GLY A 86 -3.85 -19.54 11.78
CA GLY A 86 -2.54 -19.92 12.27
C GLY A 86 -2.18 -19.29 13.63
N PRO A 87 -1.04 -19.69 14.23
CA PRO A 87 -0.65 -19.29 15.58
C PRO A 87 -0.49 -17.78 15.81
N ARG A 88 -0.21 -17.00 14.75
CA ARG A 88 -0.14 -15.54 14.83
C ARG A 88 -1.50 -14.87 14.80
N MET A 89 -2.59 -15.62 14.65
CA MET A 89 -3.93 -15.05 14.44
C MET A 89 -3.99 -14.14 13.21
N LYS A 90 -3.22 -14.45 12.16
CA LYS A 90 -3.19 -13.63 10.95
C LYS A 90 -4.38 -13.98 10.06
N TYR A 91 -5.43 -13.19 10.16
CA TYR A 91 -6.61 -13.29 9.31
C TYR A 91 -6.46 -12.41 8.05
N SER A 92 -5.48 -12.77 7.22
CA SER A 92 -5.18 -12.16 5.91
C SER A 92 -4.20 -13.05 5.15
N ALA A 93 -4.00 -12.84 3.85
CA ALA A 93 -3.16 -13.69 3.01
C ALA A 93 -1.75 -13.92 3.58
N CYS A 94 -1.27 -15.17 3.63
CA CYS A 94 0.08 -15.54 4.05
C CYS A 94 1.02 -15.69 2.85
N LEU A 95 2.33 -15.89 3.08
CA LEU A 95 3.33 -16.00 2.02
C LEU A 95 3.92 -17.41 2.00
N TYR A 96 3.97 -18.03 0.81
CA TYR A 96 4.44 -19.41 0.60
C TYR A 96 5.56 -19.45 -0.43
N PRO A 97 6.81 -19.08 -0.08
CA PRO A 97 7.90 -18.97 -1.04
C PRO A 97 8.14 -20.24 -1.88
N THR A 98 7.99 -21.42 -1.29
CA THR A 98 8.18 -22.71 -1.97
C THR A 98 6.87 -23.47 -2.21
N GLY A 99 5.78 -23.04 -1.58
CA GLY A 99 4.49 -23.73 -1.59
C GLY A 99 4.40 -24.90 -0.62
N LYS A 100 5.44 -25.14 0.20
CA LYS A 100 5.54 -26.27 1.14
C LYS A 100 5.50 -25.84 2.61
N GLU A 101 5.42 -24.54 2.85
CA GLU A 101 5.40 -23.96 4.20
C GLU A 101 4.14 -24.41 4.95
N THR A 102 4.28 -24.65 6.25
CA THR A 102 3.12 -24.76 7.15
C THR A 102 2.42 -23.40 7.27
N ILE A 103 1.17 -23.36 7.76
CA ILE A 103 0.50 -22.08 8.01
C ILE A 103 1.29 -21.18 8.96
N ALA A 104 1.90 -21.73 10.01
CA ALA A 104 2.72 -20.97 10.95
C ALA A 104 3.94 -20.34 10.26
N GLN A 105 4.63 -21.09 9.41
CA GLN A 105 5.75 -20.55 8.63
C GLN A 105 5.28 -19.48 7.64
N ALA A 106 4.15 -19.69 6.98
CA ALA A 106 3.62 -18.77 5.99
C ALA A 106 3.17 -17.43 6.60
N GLU A 107 2.62 -17.46 7.83
CA GLU A 107 2.33 -16.24 8.60
C GLU A 107 3.60 -15.44 8.87
N GLU A 108 4.64 -16.11 9.42
CA GLU A 108 5.94 -15.49 9.70
C GLU A 108 6.58 -14.90 8.45
N PHE A 109 6.58 -15.61 7.32
CA PHE A 109 7.13 -15.11 6.06
C PHE A 109 6.42 -13.86 5.57
N MET A 110 5.09 -13.80 5.69
CA MET A 110 4.35 -12.60 5.27
C MET A 110 4.65 -11.41 6.19
N LEU A 111 4.61 -11.61 7.51
CA LEU A 111 4.89 -10.57 8.52
C LEU A 111 6.32 -10.03 8.39
N GLN A 112 7.29 -10.91 8.13
CA GLN A 112 8.67 -10.54 7.83
C GLN A 112 8.76 -9.72 6.53
N SER A 113 8.00 -10.09 5.49
CA SER A 113 7.98 -9.32 4.24
C SER A 113 7.47 -7.89 4.44
N TYR A 114 6.54 -7.67 5.37
CA TYR A 114 6.06 -6.33 5.72
C TYR A 114 7.19 -5.52 6.37
N CYS A 115 7.94 -6.12 7.30
CA CYS A 115 9.09 -5.46 7.93
C CYS A 115 10.10 -4.93 6.89
N GLU A 116 10.44 -5.77 5.92
CA GLU A 116 11.40 -5.43 4.86
C GLU A 116 10.84 -4.35 3.91
N LYS A 117 9.63 -4.55 3.38
CA LYS A 117 9.02 -3.66 2.39
C LYS A 117 8.65 -2.29 2.99
N ALA A 118 8.20 -2.26 4.24
CA ALA A 118 7.89 -1.03 4.97
C ALA A 118 9.11 -0.37 5.61
N LYS A 119 10.32 -0.94 5.45
CA LYS A 119 11.58 -0.44 6.03
C LYS A 119 11.44 -0.19 7.53
N LEU A 120 10.92 -1.18 8.27
CA LEU A 120 10.77 -1.11 9.71
C LEU A 120 12.14 -1.28 10.39
N CYS A 121 12.33 -0.56 11.49
CA CYS A 121 13.48 -0.66 12.37
C CYS A 121 13.02 -0.50 13.81
N ASP A 122 13.93 -0.70 14.77
CA ASP A 122 13.64 -0.45 16.18
C ASP A 122 13.66 1.06 16.51
N ASP A 123 13.17 1.45 17.70
CA ASP A 123 13.08 2.84 18.19
C ASP A 123 12.30 3.82 17.28
N ILE A 124 11.18 3.35 16.73
CA ILE A 124 10.25 4.17 15.93
C ILE A 124 8.81 4.04 16.44
N ASP A 125 7.96 4.99 16.08
CA ASP A 125 6.51 4.95 16.32
C ASP A 125 5.80 4.32 15.13
N ILE A 126 5.06 3.23 15.36
CA ILE A 126 4.37 2.46 14.33
C ILE A 126 2.87 2.41 14.62
N LEU A 127 2.05 2.72 13.61
CA LEU A 127 0.61 2.48 13.63
C LEU A 127 0.27 1.25 12.78
N ASP A 128 -0.42 0.29 13.37
CA ASP A 128 -1.12 -0.81 12.71
C ASP A 128 -2.61 -0.44 12.59
N LEU A 129 -2.99 0.07 11.41
CA LEU A 129 -4.32 0.62 11.10
C LEU A 129 -5.23 -0.47 10.54
N GLY A 130 -6.23 -0.87 11.32
CA GLY A 130 -7.05 -2.05 11.04
C GLY A 130 -6.38 -3.34 11.53
N CYS A 131 -5.93 -3.35 12.79
CA CYS A 131 -4.99 -4.36 13.29
C CYS A 131 -5.55 -5.80 13.45
N GLY A 132 -6.86 -6.00 13.29
CA GLY A 132 -7.51 -7.30 13.52
C GLY A 132 -7.22 -7.84 14.92
N TRP A 133 -6.91 -9.13 15.05
CA TRP A 133 -6.47 -9.74 16.31
C TRP A 133 -5.01 -9.40 16.69
N GLY A 134 -4.40 -8.41 16.06
CA GLY A 134 -3.06 -7.90 16.38
C GLY A 134 -1.92 -8.80 15.93
N SER A 135 -2.12 -9.61 14.89
CA SER A 135 -1.07 -10.48 14.33
C SER A 135 0.22 -9.72 14.00
N LEU A 136 0.10 -8.57 13.32
CA LEU A 136 1.21 -7.68 13.02
C LEU A 136 1.67 -6.93 14.28
N SER A 137 0.75 -6.29 15.00
CA SER A 137 1.06 -5.53 16.22
C SER A 137 1.90 -6.30 17.25
N LEU A 138 1.48 -7.54 17.60
CA LEU A 138 2.19 -8.39 18.56
C LEU A 138 3.54 -8.85 18.01
N PHE A 139 3.61 -9.19 16.72
CA PHE A 139 4.86 -9.56 16.06
C PHE A 139 5.88 -8.41 16.07
N LEU A 140 5.44 -7.19 15.78
CA LEU A 140 6.32 -6.01 15.81
C LEU A 140 6.77 -5.68 17.23
N ALA A 141 5.88 -5.76 18.21
CA ALA A 141 6.20 -5.50 19.61
C ALA A 141 7.27 -6.46 20.14
N GLU A 142 7.20 -7.74 19.78
CA GLU A 142 8.21 -8.77 20.10
C GLU A 142 9.54 -8.51 19.37
N LYS A 143 9.48 -8.15 18.09
CA LYS A 143 10.66 -8.01 17.23
C LYS A 143 11.45 -6.73 17.48
N TYR A 144 10.77 -5.64 17.86
CA TYR A 144 11.31 -4.30 18.03
C TYR A 144 10.98 -3.76 19.43
N PRO A 145 11.74 -4.16 20.47
CA PRO A 145 11.40 -3.85 21.87
C PRO A 145 11.48 -2.35 22.22
N ASN A 146 12.20 -1.54 21.43
CA ASN A 146 12.28 -0.09 21.64
C ASN A 146 11.29 0.71 20.77
N ALA A 147 10.67 0.08 19.76
CA ALA A 147 9.60 0.68 18.98
C ALA A 147 8.32 0.79 19.82
N ARG A 148 7.53 1.85 19.58
CA ARG A 148 6.20 2.02 20.17
C ARG A 148 5.14 1.67 19.13
N ILE A 149 4.37 0.63 19.41
CA ILE A 149 3.35 0.10 18.51
C ILE A 149 1.98 0.57 18.99
N THR A 150 1.23 1.21 18.10
CA THR A 150 -0.18 1.52 18.31
C THR A 150 -1.01 0.69 17.36
N ALA A 151 -1.96 -0.07 17.89
CA ALA A 151 -2.87 -0.91 17.12
C ALA A 151 -4.27 -0.29 17.16
N LEU A 152 -4.83 0.06 16.01
CA LEU A 152 -6.18 0.62 15.90
C LEU A 152 -7.12 -0.41 15.25
N SER A 153 -8.15 -0.81 15.97
CA SER A 153 -9.24 -1.65 15.47
C SER A 153 -10.59 -1.02 15.83
N ASN A 154 -11.64 -1.27 15.06
CA ASN A 154 -13.00 -0.88 15.44
C ASN A 154 -13.68 -1.91 16.37
N SER A 155 -13.04 -3.05 16.64
CA SER A 155 -13.58 -4.14 17.46
C SER A 155 -13.04 -4.13 18.89
N ALA A 156 -13.94 -4.12 19.86
CA ALA A 156 -13.58 -4.21 21.28
C ALA A 156 -13.04 -5.61 21.66
N THR A 157 -13.54 -6.69 21.05
CA THR A 157 -13.10 -8.06 21.35
C THR A 157 -11.67 -8.30 20.85
N GLN A 158 -11.31 -7.74 19.70
CA GLN A 158 -9.95 -7.74 19.19
C GLN A 158 -8.98 -7.01 20.13
N LYS A 159 -9.36 -5.83 20.64
CA LYS A 159 -8.57 -5.12 21.65
C LYS A 159 -8.36 -5.97 22.91
N ILE A 160 -9.41 -6.58 23.45
CA ILE A 160 -9.32 -7.45 24.63
C ILE A 160 -8.34 -8.60 24.39
N HIS A 161 -8.37 -9.21 23.21
CA HIS A 161 -7.45 -10.27 22.83
C HIS A 161 -5.99 -9.79 22.80
N ILE A 162 -5.74 -8.63 22.16
CA ILE A 162 -4.39 -8.05 22.05
C ILE A 162 -3.85 -7.69 23.44
N ASP A 163 -4.64 -7.00 24.28
CA ASP A 163 -4.22 -6.61 25.63
C ASP A 163 -3.87 -7.83 26.49
N LYS A 164 -4.68 -8.91 26.38
CA LYS A 164 -4.42 -10.17 27.08
C LYS A 164 -3.08 -10.77 26.65
N LEU A 165 -2.84 -10.91 25.34
CA LEU A 165 -1.59 -11.50 24.84
C LEU A 165 -0.37 -10.61 25.12
N ALA A 166 -0.51 -9.30 25.00
CA ALA A 166 0.55 -8.35 25.34
C ALA A 166 0.96 -8.50 26.82
N LYS A 167 -0.03 -8.58 27.72
CA LYS A 167 0.21 -8.80 29.15
C LYS A 167 0.85 -10.16 29.44
N GLU A 168 0.34 -11.23 28.83
CA GLU A 168 0.88 -12.59 29.00
C GLU A 168 2.34 -12.71 28.51
N ARG A 169 2.70 -11.96 27.47
CA ARG A 169 4.05 -11.95 26.88
C ARG A 169 4.97 -10.86 27.45
N GLY A 170 4.47 -10.01 28.35
CA GLY A 170 5.25 -8.92 28.94
C GLY A 170 5.58 -7.79 27.95
N LEU A 171 4.80 -7.62 26.89
CA LEU A 171 4.99 -6.58 25.87
C LEU A 171 4.45 -5.25 26.40
N THR A 172 5.35 -4.35 26.80
CA THR A 172 5.02 -3.03 27.36
C THR A 172 5.04 -1.91 26.34
N ASN A 173 5.44 -2.20 25.11
CA ASN A 173 5.62 -1.26 24.01
C ASN A 173 4.46 -1.27 22.99
N LEU A 174 3.35 -1.94 23.32
CA LEU A 174 2.15 -2.05 22.49
C LEU A 174 0.93 -1.45 23.18
N THR A 175 0.22 -0.57 22.47
CA THR A 175 -1.06 0.02 22.89
C THR A 175 -2.14 -0.32 21.87
N ALA A 176 -3.19 -1.04 22.28
CA ALA A 176 -4.36 -1.28 21.44
C ALA A 176 -5.50 -0.30 21.73
N ILE A 177 -6.12 0.23 20.68
CA ILE A 177 -7.17 1.26 20.72
C ILE A 177 -8.39 0.75 19.94
N THR A 178 -9.58 0.98 20.49
CA THR A 178 -10.84 0.76 19.79
C THR A 178 -11.34 2.07 19.20
N GLY A 179 -11.50 2.16 17.87
CA GLY A 179 -11.98 3.35 17.18
C GLY A 179 -12.36 3.11 15.72
N ASP A 180 -13.39 3.80 15.23
CA ASP A 180 -13.81 3.81 13.83
C ASP A 180 -12.99 4.84 13.05
N VAL A 181 -12.30 4.42 11.98
CA VAL A 181 -11.46 5.29 11.14
C VAL A 181 -12.22 6.49 10.56
N ASN A 182 -13.54 6.40 10.37
CA ASN A 182 -14.35 7.53 9.92
C ASN A 182 -14.23 8.72 10.88
N ALA A 183 -14.35 8.45 12.18
CA ALA A 183 -14.49 9.48 13.22
C ALA A 183 -13.27 9.61 14.13
N TYR A 184 -12.47 8.56 14.26
CA TYR A 184 -11.32 8.53 15.17
C TYR A 184 -10.24 9.49 14.68
N GLU A 185 -9.74 10.31 15.60
CA GLU A 185 -8.60 11.20 15.40
C GLU A 185 -7.63 11.04 16.56
N PHE A 186 -6.34 10.99 16.23
CA PHE A 186 -5.27 11.05 17.21
C PHE A 186 -5.07 12.50 17.68
N GLU A 187 -4.64 12.67 18.94
CA GLU A 187 -4.15 13.96 19.42
C GLU A 187 -3.03 14.49 18.51
N GLU A 188 -2.89 15.82 18.40
CA GLU A 188 -1.87 16.44 17.53
C GLU A 188 -0.44 16.02 17.83
N SER A 189 -0.17 15.66 19.09
CA SER A 189 1.12 15.18 19.58
C SER A 189 1.45 13.75 19.15
N VAL A 190 0.47 12.95 18.77
CA VAL A 190 0.64 11.53 18.42
C VAL A 190 0.81 11.40 16.92
N ARG A 191 2.03 11.07 16.49
CA ARG A 191 2.39 10.91 15.07
C ARG A 191 3.32 9.71 14.89
N PHE A 192 3.29 9.11 13.71
CA PHE A 192 3.98 7.85 13.42
C PHE A 192 5.09 8.00 12.39
N ASP A 193 6.17 7.25 12.57
CA ASP A 193 7.22 7.08 11.55
C ASP A 193 6.76 6.12 10.46
N ARG A 194 5.92 5.15 10.82
CA ARG A 194 5.38 4.12 9.93
C ARG A 194 3.91 3.91 10.19
N ILE A 195 3.11 3.85 9.13
CA ILE A 195 1.72 3.39 9.19
C ILE A 195 1.60 2.18 8.29
N LEU A 196 1.09 1.08 8.84
CA LEU A 196 0.82 -0.15 8.11
C LEU A 196 -0.68 -0.40 8.16
N SER A 197 -1.25 -0.89 7.06
CA SER A 197 -2.64 -1.33 7.01
C SER A 197 -2.75 -2.61 6.19
N ILE A 198 -3.30 -3.66 6.81
CA ILE A 198 -3.33 -5.01 6.24
C ILE A 198 -4.79 -5.45 6.06
N GLU A 199 -5.25 -5.55 4.81
CA GLU A 199 -6.61 -5.97 4.41
C GLU A 199 -7.75 -5.18 5.09
N MET A 200 -7.56 -3.86 5.23
CA MET A 200 -8.59 -2.94 5.72
C MET A 200 -9.27 -2.14 4.58
N PHE A 201 -8.55 -1.83 3.51
CA PHE A 201 -8.96 -0.90 2.46
C PHE A 201 -10.14 -1.41 1.61
N GLU A 202 -10.38 -2.71 1.64
CA GLU A 202 -11.47 -3.43 1.00
C GLU A 202 -12.83 -3.10 1.63
N HIS A 203 -12.81 -2.58 2.86
CA HIS A 203 -13.99 -2.08 3.57
C HIS A 203 -14.22 -0.58 3.39
N MET A 204 -13.33 0.10 2.66
CA MET A 204 -13.36 1.55 2.49
C MET A 204 -13.97 1.93 1.14
N LYS A 205 -14.46 3.16 1.05
CA LYS A 205 -15.03 3.79 -0.15
C LYS A 205 -14.25 5.05 -0.53
N ASN A 206 -14.25 6.09 0.30
CA ASN A 206 -13.49 7.29 -0.05
C ASN A 206 -12.01 7.18 0.33
N TYR A 207 -11.21 6.69 -0.61
CA TYR A 207 -9.76 6.57 -0.46
C TYR A 207 -9.05 7.93 -0.38
N GLU A 208 -9.58 8.99 -0.99
CA GLU A 208 -8.96 10.33 -0.95
C GLU A 208 -8.99 10.91 0.47
N ILE A 209 -10.16 10.87 1.12
CA ILE A 209 -10.32 11.33 2.50
C ILE A 209 -9.51 10.45 3.46
N LEU A 210 -9.52 9.13 3.26
CA LEU A 210 -8.75 8.19 4.08
C LEU A 210 -7.24 8.47 3.97
N LEU A 211 -6.70 8.57 2.75
CA LEU A 211 -5.26 8.79 2.56
C LEU A 211 -4.81 10.16 3.07
N ARG A 212 -5.65 11.20 2.98
CA ARG A 212 -5.42 12.49 3.61
C ARG A 212 -5.33 12.37 5.13
N LYS A 213 -6.28 11.66 5.75
CA LYS A 213 -6.29 11.38 7.19
C LYS A 213 -5.02 10.62 7.62
N VAL A 214 -4.68 9.55 6.91
CA VAL A 214 -3.45 8.76 7.13
C VAL A 214 -2.20 9.64 7.01
N ALA A 215 -2.11 10.50 5.99
CA ALA A 215 -1.00 11.43 5.81
C ALA A 215 -0.86 12.41 6.99
N SER A 216 -1.98 12.84 7.56
CA SER A 216 -1.99 13.76 8.72
C SER A 216 -1.39 13.13 9.99
N TRP A 217 -1.47 11.81 10.12
CA TRP A 217 -0.93 11.04 11.25
C TRP A 217 0.57 10.72 11.11
N LEU A 218 1.17 10.96 9.94
CA LEU A 218 2.61 10.80 9.74
C LEU A 218 3.40 11.94 10.38
N LYS A 219 4.55 11.59 10.97
CA LYS A 219 5.53 12.58 11.42
C LYS A 219 6.04 13.42 10.25
N PRO A 220 6.17 14.75 10.41
CA PRO A 220 6.82 15.59 9.41
C PRO A 220 8.31 15.27 9.21
N ASN A 221 9.01 14.84 10.28
CA ASN A 221 10.41 14.42 10.25
C ASN A 221 10.51 13.09 11.02
N ALA A 222 10.69 11.97 10.33
CA ALA A 222 10.73 10.65 10.96
C ALA A 222 12.12 10.36 11.56
N LYS A 223 12.16 9.59 12.65
CA LYS A 223 13.39 9.06 13.26
C LYS A 223 14.03 7.95 12.44
N ALA A 224 13.21 7.22 11.68
CA ALA A 224 13.65 6.07 10.92
C ALA A 224 14.74 6.44 9.90
N ALA A 225 15.61 5.47 9.59
CA ALA A 225 16.69 5.65 8.61
C ALA A 225 16.15 6.26 7.30
N GLY A 226 16.69 7.42 6.90
CA GLY A 226 16.26 8.21 5.74
C GLY A 226 15.40 9.43 6.08
N GLY A 227 14.96 9.62 7.33
CA GLY A 227 14.23 10.84 7.76
C GLY A 227 12.77 10.92 7.31
N GLU A 228 12.28 9.94 6.56
CA GLU A 228 10.95 9.93 5.95
C GLU A 228 9.96 9.06 6.72
N ALA A 229 8.74 9.58 6.90
CA ALA A 229 7.60 8.82 7.39
C ALA A 229 6.92 8.09 6.22
N LEU A 230 6.62 6.81 6.39
CA LEU A 230 6.23 5.91 5.29
C LEU A 230 4.91 5.20 5.60
N VAL A 231 4.17 4.89 4.54
CA VAL A 231 2.94 4.10 4.60
C VAL A 231 3.13 2.82 3.81
N PHE A 232 2.74 1.70 4.40
CA PHE A 232 2.68 0.41 3.73
C PHE A 232 1.27 -0.16 3.80
N ILE A 233 0.74 -0.59 2.65
CA ILE A 233 -0.62 -1.11 2.56
C ILE A 233 -0.59 -2.47 1.88
N HIS A 234 -1.28 -3.45 2.45
CA HIS A 234 -1.57 -4.76 1.86
C HIS A 234 -3.07 -4.82 1.58
N ILE A 235 -3.45 -5.16 0.34
CA ILE A 235 -4.86 -5.24 -0.09
C ILE A 235 -5.06 -6.48 -0.98
N PHE A 236 -6.10 -7.29 -0.77
CA PHE A 236 -6.55 -8.25 -1.76
C PHE A 236 -7.31 -7.56 -2.90
N LEU A 237 -7.15 -8.04 -4.13
CA LEU A 237 -7.62 -7.32 -5.30
C LEU A 237 -7.82 -8.21 -6.53
N HIS A 238 -8.58 -7.69 -7.50
CA HIS A 238 -8.54 -8.17 -8.87
C HIS A 238 -7.40 -7.46 -9.62
N LYS A 239 -6.71 -8.15 -10.55
CA LYS A 239 -5.52 -7.60 -11.21
C LYS A 239 -5.74 -6.25 -11.89
N SER A 240 -6.94 -5.98 -12.40
CA SER A 240 -7.18 -4.82 -13.28
C SER A 240 -8.45 -4.04 -13.02
N THR A 241 -9.49 -4.62 -12.42
CA THR A 241 -10.84 -4.04 -12.47
C THR A 241 -11.43 -4.01 -11.07
N PRO A 242 -11.71 -2.81 -10.52
CA PRO A 242 -12.38 -2.70 -9.24
C PRO A 242 -13.89 -2.91 -9.40
N TYR A 243 -14.54 -3.41 -8.35
CA TYR A 243 -16.00 -3.49 -8.26
C TYR A 243 -16.47 -3.53 -6.81
N ASP A 244 -17.70 -3.10 -6.56
CA ASP A 244 -18.35 -3.24 -5.26
C ASP A 244 -19.05 -4.61 -5.15
N PHE A 245 -19.19 -5.12 -3.93
CA PHE A 245 -20.09 -6.23 -3.64
C PHE A 245 -21.46 -5.66 -3.24
N GLU A 246 -22.42 -5.70 -4.16
CA GLU A 246 -23.74 -5.08 -4.00
C GLU A 246 -24.78 -6.02 -3.38
N GLU A 247 -25.87 -5.45 -2.83
CA GLU A 247 -27.01 -6.25 -2.37
C GLU A 247 -27.67 -6.93 -3.57
N GLY A 248 -27.49 -8.24 -3.68
CA GLY A 248 -27.93 -9.03 -4.84
C GLY A 248 -26.82 -9.85 -5.51
N ASP A 249 -25.55 -9.59 -5.17
CA ASP A 249 -24.36 -10.32 -5.67
C ASP A 249 -24.24 -11.77 -5.12
N GLY A 250 -25.35 -12.34 -4.69
CA GLY A 250 -25.45 -13.70 -4.21
C GLY A 250 -24.95 -13.90 -2.78
N TRP A 251 -24.75 -15.18 -2.44
CA TRP A 251 -24.52 -15.63 -1.07
C TRP A 251 -23.29 -15.01 -0.42
N MET A 252 -22.22 -14.79 -1.20
CA MET A 252 -20.95 -14.29 -0.67
C MET A 252 -21.04 -12.83 -0.25
N ALA A 253 -21.63 -11.99 -1.10
CA ALA A 253 -21.89 -10.59 -0.76
C ALA A 253 -22.86 -10.49 0.43
N GLN A 254 -23.92 -11.31 0.45
CA GLN A 254 -24.92 -11.25 1.52
C GLN A 254 -24.38 -11.63 2.91
N ASN A 255 -23.48 -12.61 3.00
CA ASN A 255 -23.05 -13.16 4.30
C ASN A 255 -21.70 -12.60 4.79
N PHE A 256 -20.85 -12.11 3.88
CA PHE A 256 -19.48 -11.73 4.20
C PHE A 256 -19.17 -10.32 3.68
N PHE A 257 -19.35 -10.06 2.39
CA PHE A 257 -18.87 -8.80 1.78
C PHE A 257 -19.94 -7.72 1.57
N SER A 258 -21.00 -7.61 2.39
CA SER A 258 -22.03 -6.60 2.11
C SER A 258 -21.44 -5.21 2.23
N GLY A 259 -21.53 -4.41 1.15
CA GLY A 259 -20.90 -3.09 1.09
C GLY A 259 -19.39 -3.12 0.91
N GLY A 260 -18.77 -4.31 0.77
CA GLY A 260 -17.35 -4.46 0.51
C GLY A 260 -16.94 -4.00 -0.90
N THR A 261 -15.64 -3.91 -1.11
CA THR A 261 -15.01 -3.56 -2.37
C THR A 261 -14.03 -4.66 -2.77
N MET A 262 -13.99 -5.02 -4.05
CA MET A 262 -12.83 -5.65 -4.68
C MET A 262 -12.01 -4.58 -5.38
N PRO A 263 -10.84 -4.18 -4.85
CA PRO A 263 -9.95 -3.20 -5.48
C PRO A 263 -9.30 -3.71 -6.78
N SER A 264 -8.62 -2.79 -7.47
CA SER A 264 -7.68 -3.09 -8.56
C SER A 264 -6.24 -2.80 -8.14
N LEU A 265 -5.26 -3.45 -8.79
CA LEU A 265 -3.83 -3.28 -8.48
C LEU A 265 -3.34 -1.83 -8.64
N ASP A 266 -3.93 -1.07 -9.55
CA ASP A 266 -3.57 0.33 -9.80
C ASP A 266 -4.42 1.32 -8.99
N LEU A 267 -5.31 0.87 -8.10
CA LEU A 267 -6.27 1.70 -7.38
C LEU A 267 -5.61 2.94 -6.72
N LEU A 268 -4.54 2.74 -5.95
CA LEU A 268 -3.92 3.82 -5.19
C LEU A 268 -3.17 4.83 -6.07
N SER A 269 -2.91 4.51 -7.35
CA SER A 269 -2.32 5.47 -8.28
C SER A 269 -3.26 6.64 -8.62
N TYR A 270 -4.57 6.45 -8.45
CA TYR A 270 -5.59 7.47 -8.71
C TYR A 270 -5.84 8.41 -7.51
N PHE A 271 -5.23 8.15 -6.34
CA PHE A 271 -5.45 8.88 -5.09
C PHE A 271 -4.14 9.34 -4.44
N GLN A 272 -3.43 10.26 -5.11
CA GLN A 272 -2.07 10.65 -4.70
C GLN A 272 -1.93 12.12 -4.24
N ALA A 273 -3.01 12.74 -3.77
CA ALA A 273 -3.00 14.14 -3.36
C ALA A 273 -2.09 14.40 -2.13
N ASP A 274 -2.16 13.52 -1.12
CA ASP A 274 -1.47 13.68 0.16
C ASP A 274 -0.34 12.64 0.37
N LEU A 275 -0.44 11.49 -0.31
CA LEU A 275 0.54 10.40 -0.29
C LEU A 275 0.93 10.03 -1.72
N GLN A 276 2.21 9.83 -1.99
CA GLN A 276 2.70 9.41 -3.30
C GLN A 276 3.07 7.94 -3.30
N LEU A 277 2.59 7.21 -4.30
CA LEU A 277 2.91 5.82 -4.52
C LEU A 277 4.34 5.70 -5.07
N GLN A 278 5.22 5.09 -4.29
CA GLN A 278 6.63 4.89 -4.66
C GLN A 278 6.84 3.53 -5.33
N ARG A 279 6.12 2.50 -4.85
CA ARG A 279 6.28 1.15 -5.37
C ARG A 279 5.05 0.28 -5.11
N THR A 280 4.80 -0.62 -6.05
CA THR A 280 3.84 -1.71 -5.93
C THR A 280 4.52 -3.07 -6.04
N TRP A 281 3.93 -4.08 -5.41
CA TRP A 281 4.24 -5.49 -5.65
C TRP A 281 2.92 -6.25 -5.77
N PHE A 282 2.88 -7.21 -6.70
CA PHE A 282 1.80 -8.18 -6.78
C PHE A 282 2.25 -9.51 -6.17
N ILE A 283 1.41 -10.06 -5.31
CA ILE A 283 1.54 -11.40 -4.75
C ILE A 283 0.45 -12.25 -5.40
N ASN A 284 0.88 -13.28 -6.12
CA ASN A 284 0.01 -14.18 -6.85
C ASN A 284 -1.06 -14.80 -5.92
N GLY A 285 -2.29 -14.94 -6.43
CA GLY A 285 -3.44 -15.42 -5.65
C GLY A 285 -3.26 -16.81 -5.04
N ARG A 286 -2.38 -17.66 -5.58
CA ARG A 286 -2.11 -18.99 -5.01
C ARG A 286 -1.65 -18.93 -3.56
N HIS A 287 -1.02 -17.83 -3.13
CA HIS A 287 -0.65 -17.64 -1.73
C HIS A 287 -1.88 -17.52 -0.83
N TYR A 288 -2.85 -16.68 -1.20
CA TYR A 288 -4.11 -16.56 -0.45
C TYR A 288 -4.93 -17.85 -0.59
N ALA A 289 -4.96 -18.46 -1.76
CA ALA A 289 -5.63 -19.74 -1.95
C ALA A 289 -5.11 -20.81 -0.97
N GLN A 290 -3.79 -20.94 -0.85
CA GLN A 290 -3.16 -21.88 0.08
C GLN A 290 -3.39 -21.50 1.56
N THR A 291 -3.42 -20.20 1.88
CA THR A 291 -3.84 -19.73 3.22
C THR A 291 -5.24 -20.23 3.56
N SER A 292 -6.21 -20.05 2.66
CA SER A 292 -7.59 -20.45 2.91
C SER A 292 -7.78 -21.97 2.91
N GLU A 293 -7.01 -22.73 2.14
CA GLU A 293 -6.97 -24.19 2.26
C GLU A 293 -6.47 -24.64 3.65
N HIS A 294 -5.43 -23.99 4.19
CA HIS A 294 -4.97 -24.29 5.55
C HIS A 294 -6.01 -23.90 6.60
N TRP A 295 -6.70 -22.78 6.46
CA TRP A 295 -7.79 -22.40 7.38
C TRP A 295 -8.96 -23.38 7.33
N LEU A 296 -9.34 -23.82 6.12
CA LEU A 296 -10.36 -24.85 5.94
C LEU A 296 -9.96 -26.17 6.62
N GLN A 297 -8.72 -26.61 6.46
CA GLN A 297 -8.19 -27.81 7.11
C GLN A 297 -8.20 -27.71 8.64
N LEU A 298 -7.78 -26.56 9.20
CA LEU A 298 -7.80 -26.31 10.64
C LEU A 298 -9.23 -26.30 11.19
N GLN A 299 -10.14 -25.61 10.52
CA GLN A 299 -11.55 -25.56 10.91
C GLN A 299 -12.20 -26.96 10.88
N ASP A 300 -11.88 -27.78 9.87
CA ASP A 300 -12.39 -29.15 9.76
C ASP A 300 -11.79 -30.07 10.83
N ALA A 301 -10.49 -29.94 11.10
CA ALA A 301 -9.82 -30.69 12.17
C ALA A 301 -10.38 -30.34 13.56
N ASN A 302 -10.80 -29.09 13.77
CA ASN A 302 -11.37 -28.59 15.02
C ASN A 302 -12.90 -28.55 15.04
N ARG A 303 -13.58 -29.25 14.12
CA ARG A 303 -15.03 -29.14 13.88
C ARG A 303 -15.89 -29.19 15.14
N ALA A 304 -15.67 -30.17 16.02
CA ALA A 304 -16.50 -30.33 17.21
C ALA A 304 -16.37 -29.14 18.17
N ALA A 305 -15.14 -28.68 18.41
CA ALA A 305 -14.87 -27.54 19.27
C ALA A 305 -15.37 -26.22 18.64
N ALA A 306 -15.15 -26.04 17.34
CA ALA A 306 -15.58 -24.85 16.60
C ALA A 306 -17.11 -24.69 16.57
N ILE A 307 -17.85 -25.78 16.33
CA ILE A 307 -19.31 -25.77 16.39
C ILE A 307 -19.79 -25.47 17.81
N ALA A 308 -19.23 -26.13 18.82
CA ALA A 308 -19.63 -25.91 20.21
C ALA A 308 -19.39 -24.44 20.64
N GLU A 309 -18.26 -23.87 20.25
CA GLU A 309 -17.93 -22.46 20.52
C GLU A 309 -18.94 -21.51 19.88
N LEU A 310 -19.24 -21.67 18.59
CA LEU A 310 -20.21 -20.81 17.90
C LEU A 310 -21.65 -21.00 18.41
N GLU A 311 -22.04 -22.22 18.80
CA GLU A 311 -23.34 -22.46 19.44
C GLU A 311 -23.43 -21.78 20.82
N ASN A 312 -22.33 -21.75 21.58
CA ASN A 312 -22.26 -21.05 22.86
C ASN A 312 -22.29 -19.53 22.68
N ASP A 313 -21.53 -19.02 21.71
CA ASP A 313 -21.51 -17.60 21.33
C ASP A 313 -22.90 -17.12 20.90
N ALA A 314 -23.60 -17.88 20.05
CA ALA A 314 -24.97 -17.61 19.66
C ALA A 314 -25.91 -17.52 20.88
N ARG A 315 -25.82 -18.47 21.84
CA ARG A 315 -26.61 -18.41 23.08
C ARG A 315 -26.27 -17.18 23.92
N ALA A 316 -24.99 -16.84 24.05
CA ALA A 316 -24.54 -15.68 24.82
C ALA A 316 -25.08 -14.36 24.25
N GLN A 317 -25.26 -14.30 22.93
CA GLN A 317 -25.87 -13.18 22.21
C GLN A 317 -27.41 -13.24 22.15
N GLY A 318 -28.03 -14.28 22.72
CA GLY A 318 -29.50 -14.45 22.77
C GLY A 318 -30.11 -15.07 21.51
N PHE A 319 -29.30 -15.62 20.61
CA PHE A 319 -29.76 -16.33 19.41
C PHE A 319 -29.94 -17.85 19.67
N ASP A 320 -30.70 -18.50 18.78
CA ASP A 320 -30.80 -19.96 18.77
C ASP A 320 -29.43 -20.58 18.43
N PRO A 321 -28.96 -21.62 19.15
CA PRO A 321 -27.71 -22.33 18.85
C PRO A 321 -27.57 -22.74 17.39
N ILE A 322 -28.67 -23.02 16.68
CA ILE A 322 -28.63 -23.39 15.27
C ILE A 322 -27.96 -22.30 14.41
N GLU A 323 -28.07 -21.02 14.78
CA GLU A 323 -27.41 -19.92 14.06
C GLU A 323 -25.88 -20.00 14.19
N GLY A 324 -25.36 -20.40 15.35
CA GLY A 324 -23.94 -20.69 15.53
C GLY A 324 -23.46 -21.86 14.66
N ARG A 325 -24.28 -22.91 14.55
CA ARG A 325 -23.99 -24.04 13.65
C ARG A 325 -24.02 -23.64 12.17
N LYS A 326 -24.95 -22.77 11.77
CA LYS A 326 -24.98 -22.20 10.40
C LYS A 326 -23.71 -21.38 10.16
N ALA A 327 -23.32 -20.53 11.11
CA ALA A 327 -22.10 -19.73 11.03
C ALA A 327 -20.86 -20.60 10.78
N TYR A 328 -20.73 -21.76 11.45
CA TYR A 328 -19.66 -22.71 11.16
C TYR A 328 -19.59 -23.10 9.68
N TYR A 329 -20.70 -23.55 9.09
CA TYR A 329 -20.70 -23.97 7.69
C TYR A 329 -20.58 -22.80 6.70
N ARG A 330 -21.08 -21.61 7.08
CA ARG A 330 -20.86 -20.38 6.31
C ARG A 330 -19.37 -20.05 6.24
N PHE A 331 -18.65 -20.05 7.37
CA PHE A 331 -17.19 -19.82 7.37
C PHE A 331 -16.44 -20.90 6.59
N ARG A 332 -16.85 -22.16 6.72
CA ARG A 332 -16.24 -23.26 5.95
C ARG A 332 -16.40 -23.04 4.44
N THR A 333 -17.60 -22.66 4.01
CA THR A 333 -17.91 -22.35 2.61
C THR A 333 -17.16 -21.11 2.14
N PHE A 334 -17.00 -20.10 3.00
CA PHE A 334 -16.19 -18.91 2.71
C PHE A 334 -14.72 -19.27 2.47
N PHE A 335 -14.07 -20.02 3.36
CA PHE A 335 -12.67 -20.44 3.15
C PHE A 335 -12.51 -21.27 1.88
N LEU A 336 -13.44 -22.18 1.60
CA LEU A 336 -13.46 -22.94 0.35
C LEU A 336 -13.61 -22.03 -0.88
N ALA A 337 -14.48 -21.02 -0.80
CA ALA A 337 -14.72 -20.09 -1.88
C ALA A 337 -13.48 -19.23 -2.17
N VAL A 338 -12.87 -18.67 -1.14
CA VAL A 338 -11.61 -17.89 -1.22
C VAL A 338 -10.50 -18.76 -1.80
N ALA A 339 -10.36 -20.01 -1.35
CA ALA A 339 -9.36 -20.95 -1.86
C ALA A 339 -9.49 -21.19 -3.37
N VAL A 340 -10.71 -21.40 -3.88
CA VAL A 340 -10.96 -21.63 -5.31
C VAL A 340 -10.79 -20.35 -6.11
N PHE A 341 -11.36 -19.25 -5.64
CA PHE A 341 -11.37 -17.95 -6.30
C PHE A 341 -9.97 -17.39 -6.52
N PHE A 342 -9.13 -17.35 -5.48
CA PHE A 342 -7.76 -16.88 -5.61
C PHE A 342 -6.83 -17.84 -6.36
N ALA A 343 -7.24 -19.10 -6.58
CA ALA A 343 -6.50 -20.05 -7.41
C ALA A 343 -6.87 -19.97 -8.91
N MET A 344 -7.84 -19.14 -9.28
CA MET A 344 -8.31 -19.00 -10.67
C MET A 344 -7.18 -18.61 -11.61
N HIS A 345 -7.15 -19.26 -12.78
CA HIS A 345 -6.09 -19.12 -13.79
C HIS A 345 -4.68 -19.07 -13.18
N ASN A 346 -4.36 -20.03 -12.31
CA ASN A 346 -3.06 -20.11 -11.64
C ASN A 346 -2.75 -18.93 -10.69
N GLY A 347 -3.79 -18.27 -10.16
CA GLY A 347 -3.68 -17.12 -9.26
C GLY A 347 -3.40 -15.79 -9.95
N GLU A 348 -3.69 -15.71 -11.24
CA GLU A 348 -3.42 -14.54 -12.10
C GLU A 348 -4.65 -13.64 -12.33
N GLU A 349 -5.79 -13.92 -11.68
CA GLU A 349 -6.98 -13.07 -11.75
C GLU A 349 -7.11 -12.20 -10.51
N TRP A 350 -7.15 -12.84 -9.34
CA TRP A 350 -7.16 -12.18 -8.05
C TRP A 350 -5.90 -12.52 -7.27
N GLY A 351 -5.41 -11.55 -6.52
CA GLY A 351 -4.20 -11.68 -5.73
C GLY A 351 -4.13 -10.60 -4.67
N VAL A 352 -2.91 -10.27 -4.25
CA VAL A 352 -2.67 -9.27 -3.21
C VAL A 352 -1.70 -8.22 -3.71
N GLY A 353 -2.05 -6.95 -3.55
CA GLY A 353 -1.19 -5.80 -3.80
C GLY A 353 -0.52 -5.33 -2.53
N HIS A 354 0.79 -5.16 -2.57
CA HIS A 354 1.52 -4.36 -1.59
C HIS A 354 1.83 -3.00 -2.18
N TYR A 355 1.65 -1.95 -1.38
CA TYR A 355 1.85 -0.56 -1.77
C TYR A 355 2.77 0.10 -0.76
N PHE A 356 3.75 0.83 -1.26
CA PHE A 356 4.67 1.60 -0.45
C PHE A 356 4.56 3.06 -0.87
N LEU A 357 4.16 3.92 0.08
CA LEU A 357 3.86 5.31 -0.14
C LEU A 357 4.68 6.21 0.79
N THR A 358 4.99 7.40 0.30
CA THR A 358 5.60 8.49 1.07
C THR A 358 4.62 9.64 1.19
N ARG A 359 4.80 10.49 2.20
CA ARG A 359 4.08 11.76 2.25
C ARG A 359 4.50 12.64 1.07
N PHE A 360 3.54 13.32 0.45
CA PHE A 360 3.86 14.39 -0.47
C PHE A 360 4.48 15.56 0.30
N ASP A 361 5.80 15.72 0.25
CA ASP A 361 6.45 16.88 0.84
C ASP A 361 6.46 18.02 -0.18
N ILE A 362 5.60 19.00 0.07
CA ILE A 362 5.59 20.27 -0.66
C ILE A 362 6.97 20.92 -0.63
N ARG A 363 7.91 20.61 0.29
CA ARG A 363 9.26 21.21 0.24
C ARG A 363 10.05 20.91 -1.04
N LEU A 364 9.75 19.82 -1.75
CA LEU A 364 10.31 19.55 -3.09
C LEU A 364 9.44 20.12 -4.25
N GLY A 365 8.29 20.72 -3.93
CA GLY A 365 7.32 21.25 -4.88
C GLY A 365 6.58 22.51 -4.41
N ASN A 366 7.19 23.35 -3.57
CA ASN A 366 6.50 24.46 -2.92
C ASN A 366 6.36 25.62 -3.90
N PRO A 367 5.12 26.05 -4.26
CA PRO A 367 4.93 27.28 -5.03
C PRO A 367 5.51 28.50 -4.32
N ALA A 368 5.61 28.49 -2.98
CA ALA A 368 6.22 29.58 -2.21
C ALA A 368 7.76 29.62 -2.28
N ASN A 369 8.42 28.55 -2.77
CA ASN A 369 9.84 28.56 -3.15
C ASN A 369 10.06 28.66 -4.67
N ARG A 370 8.99 28.85 -5.46
CA ARG A 370 9.14 29.26 -6.86
C ARG A 370 9.42 30.76 -6.88
N THR A 371 10.67 31.14 -7.08
CA THR A 371 10.97 32.52 -7.48
C THR A 371 10.48 32.69 -8.91
N LEU A 372 9.35 33.37 -9.08
CA LEU A 372 8.94 33.90 -10.39
C LEU A 372 9.90 35.04 -10.74
N VAL A 373 10.77 34.81 -11.71
CA VAL A 373 11.65 35.85 -12.25
C VAL A 373 11.00 36.40 -13.51
N CYS A 374 10.50 37.64 -13.44
CA CYS A 374 10.10 38.38 -14.63
C CYS A 374 11.37 38.80 -15.38
N LEU A 375 11.61 38.23 -16.55
CA LEU A 375 12.71 38.63 -17.42
C LEU A 375 12.23 39.72 -18.38
N THR A 376 13.04 40.75 -18.57
CA THR A 376 12.92 41.65 -19.72
C THR A 376 13.17 40.88 -21.02
N PRO A 377 12.70 41.38 -22.19
CA PRO A 377 12.95 40.72 -23.47
C PRO A 377 14.43 40.45 -23.78
N SER A 378 15.34 41.31 -23.30
CA SER A 378 16.79 41.12 -23.42
C SER A 378 17.34 40.01 -22.53
N GLU A 379 16.85 39.89 -21.30
CA GLU A 379 17.28 38.84 -20.36
C GLU A 379 16.75 37.46 -20.77
N PHE A 380 15.54 37.41 -21.34
CA PHE A 380 14.99 36.18 -21.93
C PHE A 380 15.85 35.67 -23.09
N ASN A 381 16.23 36.55 -24.02
CA ASN A 381 17.06 36.16 -25.17
C ASN A 381 18.46 35.67 -24.73
N LEU A 382 19.03 36.28 -23.69
CA LEU A 382 20.30 35.84 -23.13
C LEU A 382 20.17 34.46 -22.47
N ALA A 383 19.15 34.26 -21.62
CA ALA A 383 18.90 32.97 -20.97
C ALA A 383 18.60 31.86 -22.00
N TRP A 384 17.83 32.17 -23.05
CA TRP A 384 17.52 31.23 -24.13
C TRP A 384 18.77 30.80 -24.91
N SER A 385 19.69 31.73 -25.19
CA SER A 385 20.95 31.42 -25.88
C SER A 385 21.83 30.43 -25.12
N PHE A 386 21.83 30.46 -23.79
CA PHE A 386 22.53 29.47 -22.96
C PHE A 386 21.90 28.07 -23.01
N PHE A 387 20.60 27.97 -23.29
CA PHE A 387 19.89 26.69 -23.39
C PHE A 387 20.04 26.02 -24.76
N GLU A 388 20.22 26.80 -25.83
CA GLU A 388 20.47 26.23 -27.17
C GLU A 388 21.83 25.52 -27.27
N ASP A 389 22.82 25.92 -26.47
CA ASP A 389 24.17 25.36 -26.47
C ASP A 389 24.35 24.13 -25.55
N LEU A 390 23.32 23.70 -24.81
CA LEU A 390 23.39 22.51 -23.97
C LEU A 390 23.17 21.22 -24.79
N PRO A 391 24.08 20.23 -24.72
CA PRO A 391 24.03 19.02 -25.56
C PRO A 391 22.88 18.05 -25.24
N TYR A 392 22.06 18.33 -24.20
CA TYR A 392 20.91 17.51 -23.82
C TYR A 392 19.69 18.41 -23.57
N LYS A 393 18.70 18.34 -24.47
CA LYS A 393 17.40 18.99 -24.32
C LYS A 393 16.60 18.30 -23.20
N LEU A 394 16.61 18.87 -21.99
CA LEU A 394 15.69 18.50 -20.92
C LEU A 394 14.26 18.97 -21.28
N PRO A 395 13.24 18.09 -21.27
CA PRO A 395 11.89 18.45 -21.68
C PRO A 395 11.07 18.91 -20.46
N LEU A 396 11.47 19.97 -19.77
CA LEU A 396 10.70 20.48 -18.63
C LEU A 396 10.84 22.01 -18.52
N VAL A 397 10.25 22.71 -19.49
CA VAL A 397 9.87 24.12 -19.35
C VAL A 397 8.40 24.21 -19.74
N GLU A 398 7.53 24.43 -18.76
CA GLU A 398 6.11 24.68 -18.99
C GLU A 398 5.90 26.20 -19.12
N LEU A 399 5.41 26.65 -20.28
CA LEU A 399 5.19 28.06 -20.57
C LEU A 399 3.74 28.41 -20.22
N VAL A 400 3.54 29.21 -19.16
CA VAL A 400 2.20 29.69 -18.78
C VAL A 400 2.08 31.16 -19.17
N ALA A 401 1.31 31.45 -20.21
CA ALA A 401 0.86 32.80 -20.52
C ALA A 401 -0.47 33.05 -19.78
N SER A 402 -0.43 33.78 -18.66
CA SER A 402 -1.66 34.25 -18.01
C SER A 402 -1.89 35.73 -18.31
N SER A 403 -3.05 36.05 -18.87
CA SER A 403 -3.54 37.42 -19.02
C SER A 403 -4.19 37.85 -17.70
N LEU A 404 -3.43 38.54 -16.83
CA LEU A 404 -4.00 39.23 -15.68
C LEU A 404 -4.61 40.58 -16.12
N PRO A 405 -5.82 40.95 -15.65
CA PRO A 405 -6.46 42.20 -16.05
C PRO A 405 -6.05 43.35 -15.12
N THR A 406 -4.99 44.08 -15.46
CA THR A 406 -4.77 45.46 -14.98
C THR A 406 -4.09 46.32 -16.05
N PRO A 407 -4.38 47.64 -16.11
CA PRO A 407 -4.06 48.47 -17.26
C PRO A 407 -2.69 49.15 -17.08
N CYS A 408 -1.62 48.49 -17.54
CA CYS A 408 -0.45 49.22 -18.04
C CYS A 408 0.36 48.33 -18.97
N CYS A 409 0.66 48.87 -20.15
CA CYS A 409 1.38 48.23 -21.24
C CYS A 409 2.71 47.61 -20.78
N MET A 410 2.81 46.28 -20.77
CA MET A 410 3.95 45.51 -21.28
C MET A 410 3.59 44.01 -21.23
N LYS A 411 3.73 43.31 -22.37
CA LYS A 411 3.59 41.85 -22.44
C LYS A 411 4.76 41.23 -21.65
N HIS A 412 4.51 40.69 -20.47
CA HIS A 412 5.51 39.96 -19.70
C HIS A 412 5.42 38.47 -20.03
N TRP A 413 6.57 37.82 -20.20
CA TRP A 413 6.68 36.38 -20.44
C TRP A 413 7.05 35.69 -19.13
N LEU A 414 6.32 34.63 -18.76
CA LEU A 414 6.57 33.85 -17.55
C LEU A 414 7.39 32.60 -17.92
N LEU A 415 8.53 32.38 -17.25
CA LEU A 415 9.34 31.17 -17.40
C LEU A 415 9.52 30.51 -16.02
N VAL A 416 9.30 29.20 -15.93
CA VAL A 416 9.49 28.42 -14.69
C VAL A 416 10.74 27.55 -14.86
N PHE A 417 11.75 27.74 -14.01
CA PHE A 417 12.96 26.91 -13.99
C PHE A 417 12.84 25.78 -12.95
N LEU A 418 13.18 24.55 -13.36
CA LEU A 418 13.41 23.40 -12.48
C LEU A 418 14.92 23.26 -12.25
N LEU A 419 15.40 23.59 -11.05
CA LEU A 419 16.77 23.26 -10.63
C LEU A 419 16.78 21.83 -10.06
N ALA A 420 17.26 20.87 -10.85
CA ALA A 420 17.61 19.54 -10.35
C ALA A 420 19.04 19.56 -9.83
N THR A 421 19.24 19.36 -8.52
CA THR A 421 20.57 19.11 -7.95
C THR A 421 20.91 17.63 -8.10
N CYS A 422 21.81 17.29 -9.04
CA CYS A 422 22.40 15.96 -9.09
C CYS A 422 23.50 15.84 -8.02
N THR A 423 23.25 15.07 -6.97
CA THR A 423 24.31 14.55 -6.09
C THR A 423 24.88 13.26 -6.69
N VAL A 424 26.04 13.35 -7.35
CA VAL A 424 26.79 12.15 -7.75
C VAL A 424 27.56 11.64 -6.54
N GLY A 425 27.08 10.55 -5.95
CA GLY A 425 27.80 9.80 -4.91
C GLY A 425 29.03 9.10 -5.48
N ALA A 426 30.18 9.35 -4.88
CA ALA A 426 31.42 8.63 -5.16
C ALA A 426 31.23 7.14 -4.84
N SER A 427 31.41 6.27 -5.83
CA SER A 427 31.64 4.84 -5.61
C SER A 427 33.11 4.54 -5.83
N THR A 428 33.75 4.05 -4.78
CA THR A 428 35.09 3.47 -4.79
C THR A 428 34.96 1.96 -4.97
N HIS A 429 35.53 1.38 -6.03
CA HIS A 429 36.32 0.13 -6.02
C HIS A 429 36.86 -0.20 -7.44
N PRO A 430 37.96 -0.98 -7.56
CA PRO A 430 38.97 -0.83 -8.62
C PRO A 430 38.82 -1.79 -9.81
N VAL A 431 39.31 -1.38 -10.98
CA VAL A 431 39.41 -2.20 -12.20
C VAL A 431 40.78 -2.90 -12.27
N PRO A 432 40.87 -4.21 -12.63
CA PRO A 432 42.14 -4.93 -12.77
C PRO A 432 42.76 -4.72 -14.16
N PRO A 433 44.11 -4.81 -14.33
CA PRO A 433 44.73 -4.66 -15.63
C PRO A 433 45.01 -6.03 -16.27
N HIS A 434 44.56 -6.28 -17.50
CA HIS A 434 45.30 -7.16 -18.41
C HIS A 434 44.96 -7.01 -19.91
N ARG A 435 46.05 -6.83 -20.66
CA ARG A 435 46.39 -7.32 -22.02
C ARG A 435 45.64 -6.78 -23.23
N LEU A 436 46.39 -6.02 -24.05
CA LEU A 436 46.59 -6.05 -25.52
C LEU A 436 47.47 -4.80 -25.79
N ASN A 437 48.66 -4.80 -26.40
CA ASN A 437 49.12 -5.45 -27.62
C ASN A 437 50.65 -5.63 -27.61
N LYS A 438 51.11 -6.72 -28.24
CA LYS A 438 52.47 -6.87 -28.79
C LYS A 438 52.45 -6.44 -30.26
N LEU A 439 53.41 -5.60 -30.64
CA LEU A 439 54.03 -5.36 -31.97
C LEU A 439 54.86 -4.10 -31.74
N GLY A 440 56.19 -4.03 -31.82
CA GLY A 440 57.20 -4.85 -32.45
C GLY A 440 58.16 -3.89 -33.14
N SER A 441 59.46 -3.93 -32.79
CA SER A 441 60.61 -3.23 -33.44
C SER A 441 60.60 -1.68 -33.38
N LYS A 442 61.70 -0.94 -33.25
CA LYS A 442 63.15 -1.20 -33.33
C LYS A 442 63.88 0.06 -32.81
N ASP A 443 65.05 -0.15 -32.22
CA ASP A 443 66.29 0.64 -32.27
C ASP A 443 66.40 2.12 -31.83
N SER A 444 67.55 2.34 -31.16
CA SER A 444 68.35 3.56 -30.92
C SER A 444 67.85 4.55 -29.86
N ASP A 445 68.47 4.66 -28.69
CA ASP A 445 69.81 5.18 -28.32
C ASP A 445 69.80 6.67 -27.95
N LEU A 446 70.49 6.98 -26.84
CA LEU A 446 71.07 8.26 -26.38
C LEU A 446 70.22 9.24 -25.52
N ASN A 447 70.60 9.25 -24.23
CA ASN A 447 71.21 10.34 -23.46
C ASN A 447 70.70 11.80 -23.56
N ASP A 448 70.43 12.31 -22.34
CA ASP A 448 70.94 13.56 -21.72
C ASP A 448 69.94 14.70 -21.41
N PRO A 449 70.11 15.41 -20.27
CA PRO A 449 69.13 16.27 -19.64
C PRO A 449 69.39 17.77 -19.90
N GLY A 450 68.37 18.57 -19.64
CA GLY A 450 68.54 19.98 -19.26
C GLY A 450 68.09 20.99 -20.31
N ALA A 451 67.02 21.72 -19.97
CA ALA A 451 66.88 23.12 -20.33
C ALA A 451 65.86 23.79 -19.39
N GLN A 452 66.35 24.64 -18.49
CA GLN A 452 65.59 25.71 -17.86
C GLN A 452 65.54 26.91 -18.82
N ALA A 453 64.35 27.48 -19.02
CA ALA A 453 64.03 28.90 -19.29
C ALA A 453 62.56 28.92 -19.76
N ALA A 454 61.58 29.48 -19.04
CA ALA A 454 61.33 30.88 -18.70
C ALA A 454 60.02 31.35 -19.37
N VAL A 455 59.05 31.70 -18.52
CA VAL A 455 57.96 32.68 -18.69
C VAL A 455 56.74 32.32 -19.57
N GLY A 456 55.58 32.27 -18.91
CA GLY A 456 54.25 32.34 -19.52
C GLY A 456 53.12 32.09 -18.51
N ASN A 457 52.61 33.17 -17.89
CA ASN A 457 51.43 33.23 -17.02
C ASN A 457 50.21 32.45 -17.55
N THR A 458 49.49 31.72 -16.70
CA THR A 458 48.23 32.18 -16.06
C THR A 458 47.73 31.15 -15.05
N ASP A 459 47.35 31.66 -13.89
CA ASP A 459 46.77 30.98 -12.73
C ASP A 459 45.46 30.24 -13.01
N GLY A 460 45.17 29.28 -12.13
CA GLY A 460 43.87 28.62 -12.06
C GLY A 460 42.73 29.56 -11.65
N GLN A 461 41.52 29.19 -12.08
CA GLN A 461 40.25 29.63 -11.51
C GLN A 461 39.38 28.36 -11.44
N ALA A 462 38.95 27.84 -10.29
CA ALA A 462 38.04 28.44 -9.32
C ALA A 462 36.77 28.99 -10.00
N CYS A 463 35.85 28.11 -10.41
CA CYS A 463 34.48 28.50 -10.66
C CYS A 463 33.74 28.65 -9.33
N THR A 464 33.88 29.82 -8.72
CA THR A 464 32.96 30.34 -7.73
C THR A 464 31.68 30.73 -8.47
N LEU A 465 30.57 30.03 -8.26
CA LEU A 465 29.28 30.50 -8.76
C LEU A 465 28.84 31.67 -7.86
N ALA A 466 28.95 32.89 -8.39
CA ALA A 466 28.37 34.07 -7.78
C ALA A 466 26.85 33.95 -7.84
N GLY A 467 26.21 33.76 -6.68
CA GLY A 467 24.77 33.95 -6.56
C GLY A 467 24.44 35.41 -6.83
N VAL A 468 23.70 35.68 -7.91
CA VAL A 468 23.10 37.00 -8.14
C VAL A 468 21.84 37.07 -7.27
N ALA A 469 22.00 37.57 -6.04
CA ALA A 469 20.90 38.04 -5.23
C ALA A 469 20.66 39.52 -5.60
N ILE A 470 19.64 39.80 -6.41
CA ILE A 470 19.20 41.19 -6.63
C ILE A 470 18.42 41.61 -5.39
N LYS A 471 19.02 42.52 -4.63
CA LYS A 471 18.41 43.19 -3.48
C LYS A 471 17.38 44.18 -4.02
N CYS A 472 16.09 43.97 -3.77
CA CYS A 472 15.10 45.05 -3.90
C CYS A 472 15.37 46.09 -2.81
N SER A 473 16.16 47.11 -3.13
CA SER A 473 16.17 48.37 -2.41
C SER A 473 15.33 49.37 -3.18
N GLU A 474 14.24 49.80 -2.54
CA GLU A 474 13.55 51.09 -2.69
C GLU A 474 13.36 51.63 -4.12
N LEU A 475 12.14 51.49 -4.63
CA LEU A 475 11.51 52.48 -5.51
C LEU A 475 10.05 52.65 -5.08
N GLU A 476 9.66 53.92 -4.97
CA GLU A 476 8.54 54.56 -4.26
C GLU A 476 7.12 54.04 -4.50
#